data_AF-A0A7S0QK89-F1
#
_entry.id   AF-A0A7S0QK89-F1
#
_cell.length_a   1.000
_cell.length_b   1.000
_cell.length_c   1.000
_cell.angle_alpha   90.00
_cell.angle_beta   90.00
_cell.angle_gamma   90.00
#
_symmetry.space_group_name_H-M   'P 1'
#
loop_
_entity.id
_entity.type
_entity.pdbx_description
1 polymer ?
#
loop_
_entity_poly.entity_id
_entity_poly.type
_entity_poly.pdbx_seq_one_letter_code
_entity_poly.pdbx_strand_id
1 'polypeptide(L)'
;MLVKRLILVITILTYLVHFTAAECSAVADIRYCSWNQIYTYYSEIEMADWISVDSPSICGSCSPGMFYSPLCGSPNQERWDGCGSCWPGTYSLGGVRQRCIPCTEGTFSGEFQSTACMLCPFGTFGPTTGLSQCLKCPAGTFYNGTGALDSSVCQGPALRSFIETMALFLPIGHGS
;
A
#
# COMPACT_ATOMS: atom_id res chain seq x y z
N MET A 1 14.56 64.31 42.73
CA MET A 1 14.35 64.44 41.27
C MET A 1 14.64 63.15 40.48
N LEU A 2 15.50 62.23 40.96
CA LEU A 2 15.78 60.95 40.29
C LEU A 2 14.56 60.01 40.18
N VAL A 3 13.76 59.87 41.25
CA VAL A 3 12.65 58.90 41.31
C VAL A 3 11.55 59.20 40.28
N LYS A 4 11.23 60.48 40.02
CA LYS A 4 10.26 60.88 38.98
C LYS A 4 10.75 60.58 37.56
N ARG A 5 12.06 60.68 37.30
CA ARG A 5 12.66 60.32 36.01
C ARG A 5 12.68 58.81 35.80
N LEU A 6 12.91 58.04 36.87
CA LEU A 6 12.89 56.57 36.83
C LEU A 6 11.49 56.03 36.52
N ILE A 7 10.45 56.57 37.17
CA ILE A 7 9.06 56.16 36.94
C ILE A 7 8.62 56.47 35.50
N LEU A 8 9.01 57.63 34.95
CA LEU A 8 8.69 58.01 33.58
C LEU A 8 9.36 57.06 32.55
N VAL A 9 10.61 56.65 32.80
CA VAL A 9 11.32 55.70 31.92
C VAL A 9 10.67 54.33 32.00
N ILE A 10 10.31 53.86 33.19
CA ILE A 10 9.63 52.57 33.38
C ILE A 10 8.27 52.59 32.69
N THR A 11 7.47 53.65 32.84
CA THR A 11 6.16 53.73 32.18
C THR A 11 6.29 53.78 30.65
N ILE A 12 7.25 54.54 30.11
CA ILE A 12 7.54 54.57 28.66
C ILE A 12 7.96 53.18 28.17
N LEU A 13 8.86 52.50 28.88
CA LEU A 13 9.30 51.15 28.51
C LEU A 13 8.16 50.13 28.58
N THR A 14 7.30 50.17 29.60
CA THR A 14 6.13 49.28 29.69
C THR A 14 5.10 49.56 28.59
N TYR A 15 4.92 50.83 28.21
CA TYR A 15 3.99 51.23 27.14
C TYR A 15 4.51 50.78 25.77
N LEU A 16 5.81 50.89 25.52
CA LEU A 16 6.46 50.40 24.29
C LEU A 16 6.36 48.87 24.15
N VAL A 17 6.51 48.12 25.25
CA VAL A 17 6.36 46.64 25.25
C VAL A 17 4.91 46.21 24.99
N HIS A 18 3.92 46.95 25.48
CA HIS A 18 2.51 46.69 25.18
C HIS A 18 2.12 47.09 23.75
N PHE A 19 2.72 48.16 23.21
CA PHE A 19 2.46 48.59 21.83
C PHE A 19 2.95 47.55 20.81
N THR A 20 4.06 46.85 21.07
CA THR A 20 4.57 45.78 20.19
C THR A 20 3.76 44.48 20.23
N ALA A 21 2.96 44.23 21.28
CA ALA A 21 2.20 42.99 21.44
C ALA A 21 0.81 43.03 20.76
N ALA A 22 0.24 44.23 20.57
CA ALA A 22 -1.10 44.41 20.02
C ALA A 22 -1.18 44.28 18.49
N GLU A 23 -0.05 44.23 17.77
CA GLU A 23 -0.03 44.20 16.29
C GLU A 23 0.19 42.81 15.68
N CYS A 24 0.57 41.75 16.45
CA CYS A 24 0.68 40.39 15.90
C CYS A 24 -0.72 39.72 15.67
N SER A 25 -1.85 40.39 15.91
CA SER A 25 -3.21 39.89 15.65
C SER A 25 -3.93 40.52 14.44
N ALA A 26 -3.32 41.47 13.72
CA ALA A 26 -3.98 42.19 12.62
C ALA A 26 -3.42 41.93 11.21
N VAL A 27 -2.41 41.06 11.06
CA VAL A 27 -1.80 40.77 9.75
C VAL A 27 -1.74 39.26 9.53
N ALA A 28 -2.47 38.79 8.53
CA ALA A 28 -2.46 37.40 8.05
C ALA A 28 -1.16 37.08 7.26
N ASP A 29 0.00 37.28 7.87
CA ASP A 29 1.29 36.82 7.32
C ASP A 29 2.28 36.52 8.46
N ILE A 30 2.51 35.23 8.71
CA ILE A 30 3.21 34.67 9.89
C ILE A 30 4.74 34.87 9.83
N ARG A 31 5.29 35.57 8.83
CA ARG A 31 6.74 35.56 8.58
C ARG A 31 7.62 36.50 9.43
N TYR A 32 7.10 37.20 10.44
CA TYR A 32 7.92 38.18 11.19
C TYR A 32 7.89 38.14 12.73
N CYS A 33 7.04 37.34 13.39
CA CYS A 33 7.12 37.18 14.85
C CYS A 33 8.19 36.07 15.15
N SER A 34 9.50 36.39 15.06
CA SER A 34 10.58 35.41 15.29
C SER A 34 11.59 35.84 16.36
N TRP A 35 12.03 34.83 17.12
CA TRP A 35 13.16 34.78 18.06
C TRP A 35 12.95 35.37 19.47
N ASN A 36 12.37 34.59 20.41
CA ASN A 36 13.14 34.16 21.61
C ASN A 36 12.44 33.12 22.55
N GLN A 37 11.82 32.04 22.07
CA GLN A 37 11.32 30.96 22.97
C GLN A 37 11.40 29.54 22.36
N ILE A 38 12.56 29.14 21.82
CA ILE A 38 12.78 27.74 21.35
C ILE A 38 13.81 26.97 22.21
N TYR A 39 14.33 27.56 23.30
CA TYR A 39 15.44 26.94 24.06
C TYR A 39 15.11 26.34 25.44
N THR A 40 13.84 26.16 25.82
CA THR A 40 13.51 25.59 27.15
C THR A 40 12.47 24.48 27.12
N TYR A 41 12.54 23.58 26.14
CA TYR A 41 11.71 22.36 26.20
C TYR A 41 12.39 21.14 25.56
N TYR A 42 13.68 20.94 25.88
CA TYR A 42 14.32 19.63 25.78
C TYR A 42 14.35 19.02 27.18
N SER A 43 13.28 18.34 27.61
CA SER A 43 13.41 17.37 28.71
C SER A 43 12.32 16.32 28.88
N GLU A 44 11.18 16.31 28.19
CA GLU A 44 10.17 15.25 28.44
C GLU A 44 9.57 14.70 27.16
N ILE A 45 10.04 13.51 26.79
CA ILE A 45 9.40 12.56 25.90
C ILE A 45 8.16 12.07 26.63
N GLU A 46 6.98 12.40 26.10
CA GLU A 46 5.80 11.54 25.89
C GLU A 46 4.59 12.44 25.59
N MET A 47 3.68 11.91 24.77
CA MET A 47 2.30 12.39 24.53
C MET A 47 2.08 13.37 23.36
N ALA A 48 1.65 12.73 22.26
CA ALA A 48 0.54 13.12 21.41
C ALA A 48 0.69 14.40 20.55
N ASP A 49 0.85 14.15 19.26
CA ASP A 49 0.20 14.79 18.11
C ASP A 49 -0.70 16.00 18.39
N TRP A 50 -0.14 17.20 18.24
CA TRP A 50 -0.89 18.38 17.80
C TRP A 50 0.00 19.29 16.97
N ILE A 51 0.67 18.68 15.99
CA ILE A 51 1.03 19.45 14.80
C ILE A 51 -0.29 19.58 14.00
N SER A 52 -1.00 20.69 14.20
CA SER A 52 -1.90 21.20 13.17
C SER A 52 -1.03 21.64 12.00
N VAL A 53 -0.68 20.66 11.18
CA VAL A 53 -0.04 20.89 9.90
C VAL A 53 -1.12 21.47 8.98
N ASP A 54 -1.00 22.76 8.68
CA ASP A 54 -1.47 23.26 7.40
C ASP A 54 -0.64 22.56 6.30
N SER A 55 -1.17 21.37 5.96
CA SER A 55 -0.84 20.37 4.94
C SER A 55 0.62 19.87 4.86
N PRO A 56 0.92 18.68 5.38
CA PRO A 56 1.96 17.85 4.79
C PRO A 56 1.24 16.89 3.82
N SER A 57 1.72 16.74 2.62
CA SER A 57 1.27 15.73 1.67
C SER A 57 1.66 14.31 2.13
N ILE A 58 1.41 13.95 3.39
CA ILE A 58 1.64 12.63 3.94
C ILE A 58 0.46 11.77 3.52
N CYS A 59 0.57 11.27 2.31
CA CYS A 59 -0.04 10.02 1.95
C CYS A 59 0.50 8.98 2.93
N GLY A 60 -0.35 8.56 3.87
CA GLY A 60 0.00 7.59 4.89
C GLY A 60 0.39 6.23 4.28
N SER A 61 0.84 5.32 5.13
CA SER A 61 0.98 3.92 4.74
C SER A 61 -0.38 3.34 4.35
N CYS A 62 -0.48 2.77 3.16
CA CYS A 62 -1.69 2.07 2.74
C CYS A 62 -1.72 0.66 3.35
N SER A 63 -2.91 0.17 3.70
CA SER A 63 -3.08 -1.23 4.12
C SER A 63 -2.63 -2.21 3.02
N PRO A 64 -2.29 -3.46 3.37
CA PRO A 64 -2.10 -4.52 2.38
C PRO A 64 -3.28 -4.61 1.40
N GLY A 65 -3.00 -4.89 0.14
CA GLY A 65 -3.98 -4.88 -0.94
C GLY A 65 -4.27 -3.51 -1.55
N MET A 66 -3.71 -2.44 -0.98
CA MET A 66 -3.89 -1.09 -1.48
C MET A 66 -2.59 -0.54 -2.09
N PHE A 67 -2.72 0.39 -3.02
CA PHE A 67 -1.62 1.13 -3.63
C PHE A 67 -1.79 2.62 -3.46
N TYR A 68 -0.66 3.32 -3.48
CA TYR A 68 -0.60 4.76 -3.46
C TYR A 68 -1.23 5.37 -4.72
N SER A 69 -2.28 6.16 -4.56
CA SER A 69 -2.85 6.90 -5.68
C SER A 69 -2.03 8.18 -5.93
N PRO A 70 -1.71 8.51 -7.19
CA PRO A 70 -1.01 9.76 -7.51
C PRO A 70 -1.84 11.02 -7.25
N LEU A 71 -3.12 10.85 -6.87
CA LEU A 71 -4.06 11.93 -6.54
C LEU A 71 -4.03 12.34 -5.07
N CYS A 72 -3.34 11.58 -4.23
CA CYS A 72 -3.15 11.94 -2.83
C CYS A 72 -2.45 13.30 -2.70
N GLY A 73 -3.08 14.25 -2.01
CA GLY A 73 -2.59 15.62 -1.86
C GLY A 73 -3.00 16.59 -2.98
N SER A 74 -3.88 16.19 -3.90
CA SER A 74 -4.47 17.12 -4.86
C SER A 74 -5.47 18.08 -4.18
N PRO A 75 -5.44 19.39 -4.49
CA PRO A 75 -6.29 20.39 -3.82
C PRO A 75 -7.79 20.24 -4.11
N ASN A 76 -8.18 19.29 -4.97
CA ASN A 76 -9.50 19.19 -5.56
C ASN A 76 -10.22 17.87 -5.21
N GLN A 77 -9.64 17.02 -4.36
CA GLN A 77 -10.21 15.69 -4.08
C GLN A 77 -10.93 15.66 -2.73
N GLU A 78 -12.24 15.51 -2.80
CA GLU A 78 -13.11 15.10 -1.71
C GLU A 78 -12.71 13.70 -1.22
N ARG A 79 -11.83 13.68 -0.21
CA ARG A 79 -11.68 12.60 0.77
C ARG A 79 -11.67 11.18 0.18
N TRP A 80 -10.68 10.88 -0.64
CA TRP A 80 -10.21 9.51 -0.82
C TRP A 80 -8.87 9.41 -0.10
N ASP A 81 -8.69 8.41 0.76
CA ASP A 81 -7.56 8.22 1.69
C ASP A 81 -6.19 7.96 1.01
N GLY A 82 -5.88 8.61 -0.12
CA GLY A 82 -4.62 8.49 -0.86
C GLY A 82 -4.26 7.08 -1.33
N CYS A 83 -5.13 6.10 -1.10
CA CYS A 83 -4.92 4.69 -1.30
C CYS A 83 -6.05 4.15 -2.19
N GLY A 84 -5.68 3.56 -3.33
CA GLY A 84 -6.59 2.81 -4.21
C GLY A 84 -6.47 1.31 -3.97
N SER A 85 -7.51 0.54 -4.27
CA SER A 85 -7.46 -0.92 -4.20
C SER A 85 -6.72 -1.52 -5.39
N CYS A 86 -5.88 -2.51 -5.15
CA CYS A 86 -5.27 -3.27 -6.23
C CYS A 86 -6.34 -4.02 -7.02
N TRP A 87 -6.22 -3.92 -8.35
CA TRP A 87 -7.10 -4.60 -9.29
C TRP A 87 -6.77 -6.09 -9.34
N PRO A 88 -7.74 -6.94 -9.72
CA PRO A 88 -7.48 -8.35 -10.00
C PRO A 88 -6.31 -8.53 -10.96
N GLY A 89 -5.48 -9.54 -10.69
CA GLY A 89 -4.18 -9.76 -11.35
C GLY A 89 -3.01 -9.08 -10.69
N THR A 90 -3.23 -8.26 -9.66
CA THR A 90 -2.18 -7.59 -8.91
C THR A 90 -2.35 -7.77 -7.40
N TYR A 91 -1.28 -7.53 -6.63
CA TYR A 91 -1.28 -7.57 -5.18
C TYR A 91 -0.39 -6.48 -4.57
N SER A 92 -0.57 -6.17 -3.29
CA SER A 92 0.30 -5.24 -2.55
C SER A 92 0.45 -5.69 -1.10
N LEU A 93 1.65 -5.58 -0.54
CA LEU A 93 1.90 -5.87 0.88
C LEU A 93 1.56 -4.69 1.80
N GLY A 94 1.14 -3.55 1.24
CA GLY A 94 0.88 -2.35 2.02
C GLY A 94 2.16 -1.66 2.51
N GLY A 95 2.02 -0.43 2.97
CA GLY A 95 3.10 0.44 3.39
C GLY A 95 3.09 1.79 2.68
N VAL A 96 4.17 2.54 2.87
CA VAL A 96 4.28 3.90 2.33
C VAL A 96 4.60 3.83 0.84
N ARG A 97 3.80 4.54 0.02
CA ARG A 97 4.07 4.73 -1.42
C ARG A 97 4.14 3.42 -2.23
N GLN A 98 3.42 2.39 -1.80
CA GLN A 98 3.39 1.09 -2.44
C GLN A 98 2.65 1.11 -3.77
N ARG A 99 3.02 0.19 -4.66
CA ARG A 99 2.34 -0.03 -5.94
C ARG A 99 1.78 -1.44 -5.98
N CYS A 100 0.74 -1.66 -6.78
CA CYS A 100 0.29 -3.01 -7.07
C CYS A 100 1.33 -3.73 -7.93
N ILE A 101 1.77 -4.88 -7.45
CA ILE A 101 2.71 -5.79 -8.11
C ILE A 101 1.88 -6.79 -8.91
N PRO A 102 2.13 -6.99 -10.21
CA PRO A 102 1.43 -8.00 -10.99
C PRO A 102 1.77 -9.41 -10.49
N CYS A 103 0.79 -10.30 -10.50
CA CYS A 103 1.02 -11.72 -10.25
C CYS A 103 2.01 -12.29 -11.27
N THR A 104 2.95 -13.11 -10.84
CA THR A 104 3.87 -13.79 -11.75
C THR A 104 3.15 -14.89 -12.54
N GLU A 105 3.78 -15.38 -13.60
CA GLU A 105 3.33 -16.60 -14.27
C GLU A 105 3.10 -17.75 -13.26
N GLY A 106 2.14 -18.61 -13.57
CA GLY A 106 1.65 -19.66 -12.67
C GLY A 106 0.83 -19.16 -11.48
N THR A 107 0.61 -17.85 -11.32
CA THR A 107 -0.17 -17.29 -10.20
C THR A 107 -1.26 -16.33 -10.68
N PHE A 108 -2.28 -16.13 -9.85
CA PHE A 108 -3.40 -15.24 -10.14
C PHE A 108 -3.93 -14.53 -8.88
N SER A 109 -4.65 -13.43 -9.05
CA SER A 109 -5.47 -12.82 -8.00
C SER A 109 -6.84 -12.41 -8.54
N GLY A 110 -7.90 -13.09 -8.11
CA GLY A 110 -9.26 -12.86 -8.61
C GLY A 110 -9.98 -11.68 -7.96
N GLU A 111 -9.54 -11.29 -6.76
CA GLU A 111 -10.22 -10.30 -5.94
C GLU A 111 -9.51 -8.95 -5.97
N PHE A 112 -10.29 -7.89 -5.75
CA PHE A 112 -9.74 -6.59 -5.42
C PHE A 112 -9.02 -6.65 -4.07
N GLN A 113 -8.06 -5.74 -3.89
CA GLN A 113 -7.36 -5.60 -2.61
C GLN A 113 -6.57 -6.85 -2.20
N SER A 114 -6.08 -7.60 -3.18
CA SER A 114 -5.29 -8.80 -2.93
C SER A 114 -3.94 -8.48 -2.27
N THR A 115 -3.60 -9.22 -1.23
CA THR A 115 -2.33 -9.10 -0.50
C THR A 115 -1.26 -10.07 -0.99
N ALA A 116 -1.66 -11.07 -1.78
CA ALA A 116 -0.79 -12.08 -2.35
C ALA A 116 -1.44 -12.77 -3.55
N CYS A 117 -0.63 -13.24 -4.48
CA CYS A 117 -1.10 -14.06 -5.59
C CYS A 117 -1.22 -15.53 -5.17
N MET A 118 -2.26 -16.19 -5.65
CA MET A 118 -2.50 -17.62 -5.45
C MET A 118 -1.95 -18.42 -6.63
N LEU A 119 -1.43 -19.62 -6.37
CA LEU A 119 -1.02 -20.53 -7.44
C LEU A 119 -2.23 -20.95 -8.29
N CYS A 120 -2.02 -21.11 -9.59
CA CYS A 120 -3.04 -21.67 -10.45
C CYS A 120 -3.45 -23.07 -9.97
N PRO A 121 -4.75 -23.32 -9.74
CA PRO A 121 -5.22 -24.60 -9.25
C PRO A 121 -5.06 -25.72 -10.28
N PHE A 122 -5.26 -26.97 -9.84
CA PHE A 122 -5.22 -28.14 -10.71
C PHE A 122 -6.09 -27.96 -11.97
N GLY A 123 -5.62 -28.50 -13.09
CA GLY A 123 -6.32 -28.35 -14.37
C GLY A 123 -6.30 -26.93 -14.96
N THR A 124 -5.52 -26.01 -14.41
CA THR A 124 -5.34 -24.65 -14.95
C THR A 124 -3.88 -24.24 -15.02
N PHE A 125 -3.57 -23.23 -15.83
CA PHE A 125 -2.22 -22.68 -16.03
C PHE A 125 -2.27 -21.15 -16.19
N GLY A 126 -1.13 -20.50 -15.98
CA GLY A 126 -0.99 -19.05 -16.02
C GLY A 126 0.23 -18.62 -16.83
N PRO A 127 0.10 -18.41 -18.15
CA PRO A 127 1.24 -18.19 -19.06
C PRO A 127 1.79 -16.78 -19.06
N THR A 128 1.11 -15.85 -18.39
CA THR A 128 1.44 -14.43 -18.42
C THR A 128 1.37 -13.85 -17.03
N THR A 129 2.13 -12.79 -16.76
CA THR A 129 1.98 -12.02 -15.52
C THR A 129 0.65 -11.25 -15.50
N GLY A 130 0.13 -10.95 -14.31
CA GLY A 130 -1.06 -10.10 -14.16
C GLY A 130 -2.39 -10.82 -14.30
N LEU A 131 -2.43 -12.15 -14.12
CA LEU A 131 -3.65 -12.94 -14.30
C LEU A 131 -4.66 -12.68 -13.18
N SER A 132 -5.86 -12.24 -13.55
CA SER A 132 -7.00 -12.23 -12.64
C SER A 132 -7.62 -13.62 -12.44
N GLN A 133 -7.40 -14.53 -13.39
CA GLN A 133 -7.89 -15.90 -13.37
C GLN A 133 -6.97 -16.79 -14.18
N CYS A 134 -6.77 -18.03 -13.75
CA CYS A 134 -5.98 -18.99 -14.51
C CYS A 134 -6.77 -19.56 -15.71
N LEU A 135 -6.04 -19.91 -16.76
CA LEU A 135 -6.61 -20.50 -17.97
C LEU A 135 -6.81 -22.00 -17.74
N LYS A 136 -7.95 -22.53 -18.17
CA LYS A 136 -8.21 -23.97 -18.10
C LYS A 136 -7.36 -24.73 -19.11
N CYS A 137 -6.90 -25.91 -18.72
CA CYS A 137 -6.30 -26.85 -19.66
C CYS A 137 -7.28 -27.18 -20.82
N PRO A 138 -6.77 -27.48 -22.02
CA PRO A 138 -7.58 -27.94 -23.15
C PRO A 138 -8.46 -29.13 -22.79
N ALA A 139 -9.60 -29.27 -23.47
CA ALA A 139 -10.55 -30.36 -23.22
C ALA A 139 -9.87 -31.74 -23.30
N GLY A 140 -10.13 -32.58 -22.29
CA GLY A 140 -9.52 -33.91 -22.19
C GLY A 140 -8.10 -33.94 -21.64
N THR A 141 -7.55 -32.79 -21.24
CA THR A 141 -6.23 -32.69 -20.57
C THR A 141 -6.36 -32.00 -19.22
N PHE A 142 -5.45 -32.31 -18.29
CA PHE A 142 -5.36 -31.65 -16.99
C PHE A 142 -3.91 -31.64 -16.50
N TYR A 143 -3.59 -30.67 -15.67
CA TYR A 143 -2.33 -30.66 -14.93
C TYR A 143 -2.59 -31.10 -13.48
N ASN A 144 -1.86 -32.10 -13.02
CA ASN A 144 -1.99 -32.68 -11.67
C ASN A 144 -1.04 -32.00 -10.65
N GLY A 145 -0.90 -30.68 -10.77
CA GLY A 145 -0.11 -29.85 -9.87
C GLY A 145 -0.74 -28.48 -9.77
N THR A 146 -0.09 -27.60 -9.02
CA THR A 146 -0.44 -26.18 -8.94
C THR A 146 0.67 -25.34 -9.58
N GLY A 147 0.34 -24.10 -9.96
CA GLY A 147 1.34 -23.16 -10.48
C GLY A 147 1.86 -23.47 -11.88
N ALA A 148 1.06 -24.13 -12.72
CA ALA A 148 1.46 -24.39 -14.10
C ALA A 148 1.70 -23.08 -14.86
N LEU A 149 2.86 -22.99 -15.53
CA LEU A 149 3.23 -21.84 -16.33
C LEU A 149 2.57 -21.91 -17.71
N ASP A 150 2.59 -23.08 -18.36
CA ASP A 150 2.19 -23.19 -19.77
C ASP A 150 1.19 -24.32 -20.01
N SER A 151 0.44 -24.23 -21.11
CA SER A 151 -0.50 -25.27 -21.54
C SER A 151 0.15 -26.62 -21.85
N SER A 152 1.44 -26.65 -22.17
CA SER A 152 2.22 -27.86 -22.45
C SER A 152 2.31 -28.84 -21.28
N VAL A 153 2.08 -28.38 -20.05
CA VAL A 153 2.03 -29.25 -18.86
C VAL A 153 0.68 -29.97 -18.71
N CYS A 154 -0.34 -29.58 -19.47
CA CYS A 154 -1.65 -30.22 -19.45
C CYS A 154 -1.56 -31.60 -20.12
N GLN A 155 -1.66 -32.65 -19.33
CA GLN A 155 -1.57 -34.04 -19.79
C GLN A 155 -2.97 -34.66 -19.85
N GLY A 156 -3.27 -35.34 -20.96
CA GLY A 156 -4.45 -36.19 -21.05
C GLY A 156 -4.24 -37.53 -20.34
N PRO A 157 -5.31 -38.33 -20.16
CA PRO A 157 -5.15 -39.72 -19.77
C PRO A 157 -4.21 -40.39 -20.77
N ALA A 158 -3.06 -40.85 -20.29
CA ALA A 158 -2.17 -41.67 -21.10
C ALA A 158 -2.93 -42.95 -21.44
N LEU A 159 -3.45 -43.05 -22.68
CA LEU A 159 -4.08 -44.26 -23.20
C LEU A 159 -3.14 -45.48 -23.05
N ARG A 160 -1.83 -45.25 -22.91
CA ARG A 160 -0.82 -46.28 -22.60
C ARG A 160 -0.94 -46.90 -21.19
N SER A 161 -1.40 -46.14 -20.18
CA SER A 161 -1.54 -46.67 -18.80
C SER A 161 -2.71 -47.66 -18.67
N PHE A 162 -3.75 -47.49 -19.49
CA PHE A 162 -4.87 -48.45 -19.56
C PHE A 162 -4.48 -49.76 -20.25
N ILE A 163 -3.62 -49.74 -21.26
CA ILE A 163 -3.20 -50.97 -21.96
C ILE A 163 -2.27 -51.81 -21.08
N GLU A 164 -1.37 -51.21 -20.31
CA GLU A 164 -0.47 -51.95 -19.40
C GLU A 164 -1.20 -52.54 -18.17
N THR A 165 -2.24 -51.87 -17.67
CA THR A 165 -3.08 -52.42 -16.59
C THR A 165 -4.03 -53.52 -17.07
N MET A 166 -4.49 -53.49 -18.33
CA MET A 166 -5.29 -54.56 -18.93
C MET A 166 -4.47 -55.79 -19.34
N ALA A 167 -3.19 -55.62 -19.67
CA ALA A 167 -2.29 -56.74 -20.01
C ALA A 167 -1.92 -57.62 -18.81
N LEU A 168 -2.11 -57.15 -17.58
CA LEU A 168 -1.90 -57.95 -16.35
C LEU A 168 -3.10 -58.82 -15.97
N PHE A 169 -4.27 -58.65 -16.60
CA PHE A 169 -5.49 -59.42 -16.33
C PHE A 169 -5.95 -60.32 -17.47
N LEU A 170 -5.24 -60.35 -18.62
CA LEU A 170 -5.47 -61.40 -19.61
C LEU A 170 -4.80 -62.68 -19.10
N PRO A 171 -5.56 -63.74 -18.77
CA PRO A 171 -4.97 -65.03 -18.43
C PRO A 171 -4.19 -65.49 -19.66
N ILE A 172 -2.87 -65.60 -19.53
CA ILE A 172 -2.02 -66.21 -20.54
C ILE A 172 -2.43 -67.69 -20.55
N GLY A 173 -3.43 -68.03 -21.36
CA GLY A 173 -3.77 -69.39 -21.70
C GLY A 173 -2.56 -70.01 -22.40
N HIS A 174 -1.69 -70.66 -21.62
CA HIS A 174 -0.70 -71.58 -22.15
C HIS A 174 -1.46 -72.79 -22.67
N GLY A 175 -1.76 -72.78 -23.96
CA GLY A 175 -2.16 -73.98 -24.70
C GLY A 175 -0.91 -74.75 -25.11
N SER A 176 -0.70 -75.92 -24.54
CA SER A 176 -0.38 -77.19 -25.22
C SER A 176 -0.20 -78.31 -24.19
#